data_AF-A0A812E7J3-F1
#
_entry.id   AF-A0A812E7J3-F1
#
_cell.length_a   1.000
_cell.length_b   1.000
_cell.length_c   1.000
_cell.angle_alpha   90.00
_cell.angle_beta   90.00
_cell.angle_gamma   90.00
#
_symmetry.space_group_name_H-M   'P 1'
#
loop_
_entity.id
_entity.type
_entity.pdbx_description
1 polymer ?
#
loop_
_entity_poly.entity_id
_entity_poly.type
_entity_poly.pdbx_seq_one_letter_code
_entity_poly.pdbx_strand_id
1 'polypeptide(L)'
;MRKTISRARAYYELKAESKKAQEETIRAAGLYQMANSIYRAAKETIMLAEEKLTHEGQTAELSTAWQEMLNHATIRVAEAEKEKRNRQEEHHRTAKTFAELELQLQMNEKLYPKSIEKARAYFEKKTEMEQELEQQKQNVIALQKRLQEAKTEYSSALKNLERISEELHEKRKLKALLQYPREPGVGAESETSKCLSISEMNLGSLTLSTGSDEEYSSESSSSEDDFSKDQDPDQNSQNEIHSDCVDNMEMSFFPRPETPLPPQPPTPPTTPIFPSDSQYPHNFRICLASILQFTLLRHHRLFLHRPLSLVQRRQRVRGCHLISVPFH
;
A
#
# COMPACT_ATOMS: atom_id res chain seq x y z
N MET A 1 33.76 14.40 5.78
CA MET A 1 32.53 14.06 5.05
C MET A 1 31.65 12.99 5.72
N ARG A 2 32.14 11.80 6.07
CA ARG A 2 31.28 10.76 6.70
C ARG A 2 30.58 11.20 8.00
N LYS A 3 31.31 11.84 8.94
CA LYS A 3 30.74 12.35 10.20
C LYS A 3 29.66 13.41 10.00
N THR A 4 29.80 14.28 9.00
CA THR A 4 28.79 15.29 8.63
C THR A 4 27.55 14.65 8.02
N ILE A 5 27.71 13.65 7.15
CA ILE A 5 26.60 12.90 6.55
C ILE A 5 25.82 12.14 7.62
N SER A 6 26.51 11.47 8.57
CA SER A 6 25.86 10.75 9.66
C SER A 6 25.02 11.67 10.57
N ARG A 7 25.50 12.87 10.90
CA ARG A 7 24.73 13.85 11.69
C ARG A 7 23.56 14.44 10.91
N ALA A 8 23.75 14.73 9.63
CA ALA A 8 22.69 15.23 8.76
C ALA A 8 21.61 14.15 8.48
N ARG A 9 21.98 12.86 8.47
CA ARG A 9 21.04 11.76 8.29
C ARG A 9 19.91 11.77 9.31
N ALA A 10 20.22 11.90 10.60
CA ALA A 10 19.20 11.99 11.65
C ALA A 10 18.21 13.14 11.40
N TYR A 11 18.69 14.28 10.89
CA TYR A 11 17.83 15.40 10.51
C TYR A 11 16.93 15.07 9.31
N TYR A 12 17.48 14.52 8.22
CA TYR A 12 16.72 14.20 7.02
C TYR A 12 15.72 13.04 7.24
N GLU A 13 16.03 12.09 8.11
CA GLU A 13 15.12 11.03 8.53
C GLU A 13 13.94 11.62 9.33
N LEU A 14 14.22 12.43 10.36
CA LEU A 14 13.16 13.13 11.12
C LEU A 14 12.32 14.05 10.23
N LYS A 15 12.93 14.68 9.21
CA LYS A 15 12.21 15.51 8.23
C LYS A 15 11.25 14.68 7.38
N ALA A 16 11.68 13.50 6.94
CA ALA A 16 10.82 12.58 6.19
C ALA A 16 9.67 12.07 7.07
N GLU A 17 9.96 11.71 8.32
CA GLU A 17 8.95 11.26 9.29
C GLU A 17 7.95 12.37 9.64
N SER A 18 8.42 13.60 9.87
CA SER A 18 7.54 14.74 10.13
C SER A 18 6.62 15.01 8.94
N LYS A 19 7.14 14.99 7.71
CA LYS A 19 6.32 15.15 6.50
C LYS A 19 5.24 14.06 6.40
N LYS A 20 5.60 12.80 6.69
CA LYS A 20 4.64 11.69 6.71
C LYS A 20 3.56 11.88 7.78
N ALA A 21 3.95 12.26 9.00
CA ALA A 21 3.02 12.55 10.10
C ALA A 21 2.11 13.76 9.79
N GLN A 22 2.63 14.76 9.07
CA GLN A 22 1.85 15.89 8.58
C GLN A 22 0.76 15.44 7.60
N GLU A 23 1.13 14.64 6.60
CA GLU A 23 0.19 14.09 5.61
C GLU A 23 -0.88 13.23 6.29
N GLU A 24 -0.50 12.41 7.27
CA GLU A 24 -1.42 11.62 8.09
C GLU A 24 -2.38 12.50 8.91
N THR A 25 -1.87 13.56 9.53
CA THR A 25 -2.69 14.52 10.30
C THR A 25 -3.70 15.23 9.40
N ILE A 26 -3.28 15.69 8.22
CA ILE A 26 -4.16 16.35 7.25
C ILE A 26 -5.24 15.36 6.77
N ARG A 27 -4.86 14.11 6.49
CA ARG A 27 -5.81 13.05 6.11
C ARG A 27 -6.82 12.79 7.22
N ALA A 28 -6.37 12.61 8.46
CA ALA A 28 -7.22 12.39 9.62
C ALA A 28 -8.15 13.59 9.89
N ALA A 29 -7.65 14.82 9.72
CA ALA A 29 -8.47 16.03 9.81
C ALA A 29 -9.60 16.05 8.77
N GLY A 30 -9.32 15.70 7.52
CA GLY A 30 -10.33 15.57 6.47
C GLY A 30 -11.38 14.52 6.79
N LEU A 31 -10.97 13.36 7.31
CA LEU A 31 -11.88 12.29 7.74
C LEU A 31 -12.75 12.72 8.94
N TYR A 32 -12.19 13.47 9.89
CA TYR A 32 -12.96 14.04 11.01
C TYR A 32 -13.98 15.07 10.53
N GLN A 33 -13.62 15.94 9.58
CA GLN A 33 -14.55 16.92 8.99
C GLN A 33 -15.71 16.22 8.28
N MET A 34 -15.43 15.18 7.50
CA MET A 34 -16.47 14.35 6.86
C MET A 34 -17.36 13.65 7.90
N ALA A 35 -16.79 13.07 8.96
CA ALA A 35 -17.60 12.46 10.02
C ALA A 35 -18.48 13.48 10.76
N ASN A 36 -18.00 14.72 10.92
CA ASN A 36 -18.77 15.81 11.51
C ASN A 36 -19.92 16.25 10.61
N SER A 37 -19.72 16.35 9.29
CA SER A 37 -20.80 16.69 8.36
C SER A 37 -21.88 15.61 8.35
N ILE A 38 -21.51 14.33 8.34
CA ILE A 38 -22.45 13.20 8.43
C ILE A 38 -23.25 13.26 9.73
N TYR A 39 -22.59 13.52 10.86
CA TYR A 39 -23.27 13.66 12.16
C TYR A 39 -24.29 14.81 12.16
N ARG A 40 -23.94 15.97 11.56
CA ARG A 40 -24.88 17.10 11.43
C ARG A 40 -26.09 16.75 10.58
N ALA A 41 -25.87 16.14 9.41
CA ALA A 41 -26.96 15.70 8.54
C ALA A 41 -27.87 14.67 9.22
N ALA A 42 -27.30 13.75 9.99
CA ALA A 42 -28.08 12.78 10.77
C ALA A 42 -28.93 13.48 11.86
N LYS A 43 -28.38 14.48 12.55
CA LYS A 43 -29.14 15.29 13.51
C LYS A 43 -30.25 16.11 12.86
N GLU A 44 -29.98 16.72 11.71
CA GLU A 44 -30.99 17.45 10.92
C GLU A 44 -32.13 16.52 10.50
N THR A 45 -31.84 15.25 10.19
CA THR A 45 -32.87 14.24 9.87
C THR A 45 -33.83 14.02 11.06
N ILE A 46 -33.32 13.92 12.29
CA ILE A 46 -34.17 13.79 13.49
C ILE A 46 -34.97 15.08 13.71
N MET A 47 -34.31 16.24 13.62
CA MET A 47 -34.96 17.54 13.81
C MET A 47 -36.15 17.76 12.85
N LEU A 48 -35.98 17.41 11.57
CA LEU A 48 -37.06 17.50 10.58
C LEU A 48 -38.19 16.50 10.85
N ALA A 49 -37.85 15.30 11.36
CA ALA A 49 -38.85 14.31 11.77
C ALA A 49 -39.65 14.78 13.00
N GLU A 50 -39.00 15.44 13.96
CA GLU A 50 -39.63 16.06 15.13
C GLU A 50 -40.55 17.22 14.72
N GLU A 51 -40.09 18.11 13.84
CA GLU A 51 -40.89 19.22 13.30
C GLU A 51 -42.16 18.69 12.62
N LYS A 52 -42.01 17.69 11.74
CA LYS A 52 -43.15 17.06 11.05
C LYS A 52 -44.17 16.47 12.04
N LEU A 53 -43.71 15.81 13.10
CA LEU A 53 -44.59 15.27 14.15
C LEU A 53 -45.37 16.37 14.87
N THR A 54 -44.72 17.51 15.16
CA THR A 54 -45.37 18.64 15.83
C THR A 54 -46.41 19.33 14.95
N HIS A 55 -46.18 19.39 13.62
CA HIS A 55 -47.07 20.05 12.67
C HIS A 55 -48.23 19.17 12.17
N GLU A 56 -48.06 17.85 12.05
CA GLU A 56 -49.10 16.90 11.61
C GLU A 56 -49.98 16.36 12.77
N GLY A 57 -49.94 17.05 13.93
CA GLY A 57 -50.59 16.74 15.20
C GLY A 57 -51.62 15.59 15.25
N GLN A 58 -51.33 14.57 16.08
CA GLN A 58 -52.23 13.50 16.56
C GLN A 58 -53.12 12.74 15.53
N THR A 59 -53.00 13.04 14.24
CA THR A 59 -53.73 12.35 13.15
C THR A 59 -52.85 11.33 12.43
N ALA A 60 -51.53 11.46 12.55
CA ALA A 60 -50.63 10.32 12.45
C ALA A 60 -50.78 9.51 13.74
N GLU A 61 -51.72 8.57 13.80
CA GLU A 61 -51.53 7.40 14.64
C GLU A 61 -50.10 6.94 14.42
N LEU A 62 -49.32 6.78 15.49
CA LEU A 62 -47.91 6.35 15.48
C LEU A 62 -47.77 5.07 14.65
N SER A 63 -47.69 5.23 13.33
CA SER A 63 -47.65 4.11 12.40
C SER A 63 -46.39 3.35 12.73
N THR A 64 -46.48 2.02 12.77
CA THR A 64 -45.33 1.14 12.98
C THR A 64 -44.15 1.56 12.10
N ALA A 65 -44.43 1.98 10.85
CA ALA A 65 -43.42 2.47 9.91
C ALA A 65 -42.75 3.80 10.33
N TRP A 66 -43.48 4.72 10.97
CA TRP A 66 -42.93 6.00 11.43
C TRP A 66 -42.09 5.82 12.70
N GLN A 67 -42.51 4.93 13.61
CA GLN A 67 -41.72 4.55 14.78
C GLN A 67 -40.41 3.85 14.37
N GLU A 68 -40.46 2.94 13.39
CA GLU A 68 -39.28 2.30 12.81
C GLU A 68 -38.34 3.33 12.18
N MET A 69 -38.86 4.29 11.41
CA MET A 69 -38.07 5.38 10.83
C MET A 69 -37.32 6.18 11.91
N LEU A 70 -38.00 6.57 13.00
CA LEU A 70 -37.39 7.34 14.08
C LEU A 70 -36.34 6.51 14.84
N ASN A 71 -36.60 5.22 15.07
CA ASN A 71 -35.64 4.31 15.66
C ASN A 71 -34.37 4.22 14.81
N HIS A 72 -34.51 4.05 13.49
CA HIS A 72 -33.37 4.03 12.57
C HIS A 72 -32.61 5.36 12.55
N ALA A 73 -33.31 6.50 12.51
CA ALA A 73 -32.67 7.81 12.57
C ALA A 73 -31.88 8.00 13.88
N THR A 74 -32.43 7.56 15.00
CA THR A 74 -31.78 7.62 16.32
C THR A 74 -30.53 6.76 16.39
N ILE A 75 -30.60 5.51 15.91
CA ILE A 75 -29.44 4.61 15.81
C ILE A 75 -28.36 5.26 14.93
N ARG A 76 -28.73 5.80 13.76
CA ARG A 76 -27.78 6.45 12.84
C ARG A 76 -27.11 7.68 13.45
N VAL A 77 -27.82 8.48 14.25
CA VAL A 77 -27.21 9.61 14.97
C VAL A 77 -26.22 9.11 16.02
N ALA A 78 -26.56 8.08 16.78
CA ALA A 78 -25.66 7.50 17.77
C ALA A 78 -24.39 6.91 17.12
N GLU A 79 -24.53 6.20 16.01
CA GLU A 79 -23.42 5.66 15.21
C GLU A 79 -22.55 6.79 14.63
N ALA A 80 -23.17 7.80 14.02
CA ALA A 80 -22.45 8.95 13.46
C ALA A 80 -21.71 9.74 14.56
N GLU A 81 -22.28 9.85 15.76
CA GLU A 81 -21.60 10.46 16.90
C GLU A 81 -20.40 9.65 17.36
N LYS A 82 -20.57 8.32 17.42
CA LYS A 82 -19.49 7.41 17.77
C LYS A 82 -18.34 7.53 16.78
N GLU A 83 -18.66 7.53 15.49
CA GLU A 83 -17.64 7.63 14.44
C GLU A 83 -16.95 8.99 14.44
N LYS A 84 -17.70 10.09 14.60
CA LYS A 84 -17.11 11.42 14.78
C LYS A 84 -16.11 11.44 15.95
N ARG A 85 -16.43 10.83 17.08
CA ARG A 85 -15.52 10.77 18.24
C ARG A 85 -14.26 9.99 17.93
N ASN A 86 -14.39 8.81 17.30
CA ASN A 86 -13.25 8.00 16.89
C ASN A 86 -12.30 8.79 15.96
N ARG A 87 -12.86 9.43 14.93
CA ARG A 87 -12.06 10.26 14.00
C ARG A 87 -11.44 11.47 14.68
N GLN A 88 -12.11 12.06 15.67
CA GLN A 88 -11.56 13.16 16.46
C GLN A 88 -10.34 12.72 17.27
N GLU A 89 -10.42 11.57 17.92
CA GLU A 89 -9.30 11.02 18.68
C GLU A 89 -8.12 10.69 17.77
N GLU A 90 -8.36 10.08 16.60
CA GLU A 90 -7.33 9.77 15.62
C GLU A 90 -6.63 11.03 15.09
N HIS A 91 -7.41 12.06 14.73
CA HIS A 91 -6.87 13.36 14.35
C HIS A 91 -6.04 13.99 15.47
N HIS A 92 -6.49 13.89 16.73
CA HIS A 92 -5.72 14.41 17.85
C HIS A 92 -4.42 13.64 18.09
N ARG A 93 -4.46 12.30 17.98
CA ARG A 93 -3.27 11.44 18.13
C ARG A 93 -2.22 11.76 17.06
N THR A 94 -2.63 11.83 15.79
CA THR A 94 -1.73 12.17 14.67
C THR A 94 -1.19 13.60 14.76
N ALA A 95 -2.02 14.56 15.16
CA ALA A 95 -1.56 15.93 15.37
C ALA A 95 -0.52 16.03 16.49
N LYS A 96 -0.67 15.24 17.57
CA LYS A 96 0.29 15.17 18.67
C LYS A 96 1.63 14.60 18.20
N THR A 97 1.63 13.49 17.47
CA THR A 97 2.88 12.89 16.95
C THR A 97 3.60 13.83 15.99
N PHE A 98 2.86 14.51 15.09
CA PHE A 98 3.43 15.54 14.22
C PHE A 98 4.09 16.68 15.02
N ALA A 99 3.42 17.20 16.05
CA ALA A 99 3.96 18.28 16.88
C ALA A 99 5.24 17.85 17.64
N GLU A 100 5.31 16.60 18.10
CA GLU A 100 6.50 16.03 18.75
C GLU A 100 7.67 15.90 17.77
N LEU A 101 7.42 15.42 16.55
CA LEU A 101 8.44 15.29 15.50
C LEU A 101 8.96 16.66 15.04
N GLU A 102 8.08 17.64 14.87
CA GLU A 102 8.48 19.02 14.53
C GLU A 102 9.38 19.64 15.60
N LEU A 103 9.10 19.40 16.88
CA LEU A 103 9.96 19.86 17.96
C LEU A 103 11.36 19.23 17.86
N GLN A 104 11.43 17.91 17.64
CA GLN A 104 12.70 17.20 17.49
C GLN A 104 13.48 17.66 16.25
N LEU A 105 12.77 17.92 15.15
CA LEU A 105 13.34 18.48 13.92
C LEU A 105 14.00 19.84 14.19
N GLN A 106 13.28 20.77 14.82
CA GLN A 106 13.79 22.10 15.17
C GLN A 106 15.00 22.02 16.13
N MET A 107 15.01 21.07 17.05
CA MET A 107 16.17 20.83 17.92
C MET A 107 17.39 20.37 17.10
N ASN A 108 17.22 19.44 16.16
CA ASN A 108 18.30 18.96 15.31
C ASN A 108 18.86 20.03 14.37
N GLU A 109 18.00 20.88 13.80
CA GLU A 109 18.42 22.03 12.99
C GLU A 109 19.33 22.98 13.78
N LYS A 110 19.00 23.21 15.06
CA LYS A 110 19.82 24.05 15.95
C LYS A 110 21.13 23.39 16.35
N LEU A 111 21.14 22.07 16.56
CA LEU A 111 22.34 21.33 17.00
C LEU A 111 23.38 21.16 15.89
N TYR A 112 22.95 20.94 14.63
CA TYR A 112 23.86 20.54 13.55
C TYR A 112 23.76 21.35 12.23
N PRO A 113 23.61 22.69 12.24
CA PRO A 113 23.32 23.47 11.03
C PRO A 113 24.41 23.34 9.95
N LYS A 114 25.69 23.39 10.36
CA LYS A 114 26.83 23.26 9.42
C LYS A 114 26.95 21.86 8.81
N SER A 115 26.48 20.83 9.50
CA SER A 115 26.55 19.45 8.98
C SER A 115 25.46 19.21 7.95
N ILE A 116 24.26 19.76 8.20
CA ILE A 116 23.12 19.74 7.28
C ILE A 116 23.49 20.44 5.98
N GLU A 117 24.02 21.67 6.06
CA GLU A 117 24.41 22.45 4.86
C GLU A 117 25.44 21.71 3.99
N LYS A 118 26.51 21.19 4.61
CA LYS A 118 27.57 20.47 3.89
C LYS A 118 27.11 19.14 3.27
N ALA A 119 26.07 18.53 3.82
CA ALA A 119 25.55 17.25 3.34
C ALA A 119 24.38 17.40 2.34
N ARG A 120 23.87 18.62 2.12
CA ARG A 120 22.69 18.88 1.30
C ARG A 120 22.78 18.26 -0.09
N ALA A 121 23.84 18.56 -0.84
CA ALA A 121 24.02 18.03 -2.21
C ALA A 121 24.04 16.49 -2.28
N TYR A 122 24.53 15.83 -1.24
CA TYR A 122 24.48 14.36 -1.16
C TYR A 122 23.04 13.85 -1.01
N PHE A 123 22.24 14.45 -0.13
CA PHE A 123 20.86 14.02 0.09
C PHE A 123 19.95 14.39 -1.11
N GLU A 124 20.18 15.53 -1.76
CA GLU A 124 19.47 15.89 -2.99
C GLU A 124 19.71 14.84 -4.09
N LYS A 125 20.98 14.51 -4.37
CA LYS A 125 21.29 13.47 -5.36
C LYS A 125 20.76 12.10 -4.95
N LYS A 126 20.82 11.76 -3.65
CA LYS A 126 20.23 10.51 -3.13
C LYS A 126 18.74 10.43 -3.42
N THR A 127 17.99 11.50 -3.17
CA THR A 127 16.54 11.55 -3.41
C THR A 127 16.20 11.43 -4.89
N GLU A 128 16.97 12.07 -5.78
CA GLU A 128 16.80 11.92 -7.24
C GLU A 128 16.99 10.45 -7.67
N MET A 129 18.07 9.80 -7.24
CA MET A 129 18.32 8.39 -7.56
C MET A 129 17.27 7.45 -6.94
N GLU A 130 16.79 7.74 -5.73
CA GLU A 130 15.70 6.98 -5.09
C GLU A 130 14.40 7.09 -5.89
N GLN A 131 14.09 8.27 -6.45
CA GLN A 131 12.92 8.47 -7.31
C GLN A 131 13.03 7.69 -8.62
N GLU A 132 14.19 7.74 -9.29
CA GLU A 132 14.44 6.97 -10.51
C GLU A 132 14.31 5.47 -10.25
N LEU A 133 14.88 4.98 -9.15
CA LEU A 133 14.80 3.57 -8.76
C LEU A 133 13.36 3.13 -8.49
N GLU A 134 12.57 3.94 -7.76
CA GLU A 134 11.17 3.63 -7.48
C GLU A 134 10.33 3.63 -8.77
N GLN A 135 10.59 4.54 -9.71
CA GLN A 135 9.94 4.54 -11.02
C GLN A 135 10.25 3.25 -11.82
N GLN A 136 11.51 2.81 -11.84
CA GLN A 136 11.88 1.57 -12.52
C GLN A 136 11.25 0.35 -11.86
N LYS A 137 11.22 0.31 -10.53
CA LYS A 137 10.55 -0.74 -9.77
C LYS A 137 9.05 -0.81 -10.11
N GLN A 138 8.36 0.33 -10.18
CA GLN A 138 6.95 0.38 -10.60
C GLN A 138 6.76 -0.13 -12.03
N ASN A 139 7.66 0.22 -12.95
CA ASN A 139 7.63 -0.29 -14.33
C ASN A 139 7.75 -1.81 -14.38
N VAL A 140 8.68 -2.38 -13.62
CA VAL A 140 8.85 -3.84 -13.51
C VAL A 140 7.60 -4.50 -12.96
N ILE A 141 7.03 -3.98 -11.86
CA ILE A 141 5.79 -4.52 -11.27
C ILE A 141 4.63 -4.45 -12.27
N ALA A 142 4.48 -3.35 -13.00
CA ALA A 142 3.43 -3.19 -14.00
C ALA A 142 3.60 -4.17 -15.19
N LEU A 143 4.84 -4.40 -15.64
CA LEU A 143 5.13 -5.36 -16.70
C LEU A 143 4.90 -6.80 -16.23
N GLN A 144 5.31 -7.14 -15.02
CA GLN A 144 5.04 -8.46 -14.42
C GLN A 144 3.54 -8.72 -14.31
N LYS A 145 2.77 -7.72 -13.86
CA LYS A 145 1.30 -7.82 -13.81
C LYS A 145 0.70 -8.07 -15.18
N ARG A 146 1.09 -7.30 -16.21
CA ARG A 146 0.61 -7.51 -17.58
C ARG A 146 0.99 -8.87 -18.15
N LEU A 147 2.21 -9.34 -17.86
CA LEU A 147 2.65 -10.67 -18.25
C LEU A 147 1.79 -11.75 -17.59
N GLN A 148 1.49 -11.62 -16.30
CA GLN A 148 0.63 -12.54 -15.58
C GLN A 148 -0.78 -12.54 -16.16
N GLU A 149 -1.36 -11.37 -16.43
CA GLU A 149 -2.66 -11.23 -17.09
C GLU A 149 -2.68 -11.95 -18.45
N ALA A 150 -1.67 -11.70 -19.30
CA ALA A 150 -1.55 -12.36 -20.60
C ALA A 150 -1.39 -13.89 -20.48
N LYS A 151 -0.64 -14.38 -19.48
CA LYS A 151 -0.53 -15.82 -19.20
C LYS A 151 -1.86 -16.43 -18.75
N THR A 152 -2.61 -15.73 -17.90
CA THR A 152 -3.94 -16.19 -17.46
C THR A 152 -4.94 -16.20 -18.62
N GLU A 153 -4.89 -15.20 -19.49
CA GLU A 153 -5.72 -15.14 -20.69
C GLU A 153 -5.39 -16.28 -21.66
N TYR A 154 -4.10 -16.52 -21.92
CA TYR A 154 -3.65 -17.65 -22.74
C TYR A 154 -4.07 -19.00 -22.17
N SER A 155 -3.87 -19.21 -20.86
CA SER A 155 -4.30 -20.44 -20.18
C SER A 155 -5.82 -20.63 -20.24
N SER A 156 -6.58 -19.54 -20.07
CA SER A 156 -8.04 -19.56 -20.21
C SER A 156 -8.47 -19.91 -21.64
N ALA A 157 -7.80 -19.37 -22.65
CA ALA A 157 -8.07 -19.69 -24.05
C ALA A 157 -7.82 -21.17 -24.35
N LEU A 158 -6.71 -21.74 -23.86
CA LEU A 158 -6.42 -23.18 -24.01
C LEU A 158 -7.47 -24.06 -23.34
N LYS A 159 -7.87 -23.76 -22.10
CA LYS A 159 -8.95 -24.49 -21.40
C LYS A 159 -10.28 -24.39 -22.13
N ASN A 160 -10.56 -23.25 -22.75
CA ASN A 160 -11.78 -23.06 -23.53
C ASN A 160 -11.78 -23.93 -24.80
N LEU A 161 -10.64 -24.03 -25.50
CA LEU A 161 -10.48 -24.92 -26.65
C LEU A 161 -10.61 -26.39 -26.25
N GLU A 162 -9.98 -26.78 -25.14
CA GLU A 162 -10.10 -28.12 -24.55
C GLU A 162 -11.57 -28.46 -24.27
N ARG A 163 -12.29 -27.58 -23.56
CA ARG A 163 -13.73 -27.73 -23.28
C ARG A 163 -14.56 -27.89 -24.55
N ILE A 164 -14.35 -27.04 -25.56
CA ILE A 164 -15.09 -27.13 -26.83
C ILE A 164 -14.82 -28.46 -27.52
N SER A 165 -13.56 -28.92 -27.49
CA SER A 165 -13.16 -30.21 -28.06
C SER A 165 -13.88 -31.36 -27.35
N GLU A 166 -13.84 -31.40 -26.02
CA GLU A 166 -14.49 -32.42 -25.19
C GLU A 166 -16.01 -32.46 -25.45
N GLU A 167 -16.69 -31.31 -25.43
CA GLU A 167 -18.14 -31.23 -25.70
C GLU A 167 -18.50 -31.76 -27.10
N LEU A 168 -17.67 -31.48 -28.10
CA LEU A 168 -17.87 -31.95 -29.47
C LEU A 168 -17.66 -33.48 -29.57
N HIS A 169 -16.65 -34.01 -28.87
CA HIS A 169 -16.43 -35.44 -28.75
C HIS A 169 -17.59 -36.15 -28.03
N GLU A 170 -18.07 -35.61 -26.92
CA GLU A 170 -19.22 -36.13 -26.17
C GLU A 170 -20.49 -36.14 -27.02
N LYS A 171 -20.79 -35.04 -27.74
CA LYS A 171 -21.94 -34.98 -28.66
C LYS A 171 -21.88 -36.05 -29.74
N ARG A 172 -20.70 -36.29 -30.31
CA ARG A 172 -20.50 -37.35 -31.32
C ARG A 172 -20.69 -38.74 -30.72
N LYS A 173 -20.16 -38.99 -29.51
CA LYS A 173 -20.33 -40.25 -28.79
C LYS A 173 -21.81 -40.51 -28.46
N LEU A 174 -22.52 -39.50 -27.96
CA LEU A 174 -23.96 -39.59 -27.68
C LEU A 174 -24.76 -39.85 -28.96
N LYS A 175 -24.47 -39.14 -30.05
CA LYS A 175 -25.11 -39.38 -31.35
C LYS A 175 -24.88 -40.81 -31.84
N ALA A 176 -23.65 -41.32 -31.74
CA ALA A 176 -23.35 -42.70 -32.11
C ALA A 176 -24.11 -43.73 -31.25
N LEU A 177 -24.29 -43.46 -29.94
CA LEU A 177 -25.07 -44.32 -29.05
C LEU A 177 -26.58 -44.28 -29.34
N LEU A 178 -27.13 -43.09 -29.65
CA LEU A 178 -28.55 -42.92 -29.98
C LEU A 178 -28.88 -43.42 -31.39
N GLN A 179 -27.90 -43.47 -32.28
CA GLN A 179 -27.99 -44.09 -33.60
C GLN A 179 -27.85 -45.62 -33.45
N TYR A 180 -28.86 -46.25 -32.84
CA TYR A 180 -28.95 -47.71 -32.74
C TYR A 180 -28.83 -48.35 -34.14
N PRO A 181 -28.29 -49.58 -34.25
CA PRO A 181 -28.16 -50.28 -35.52
C PRO A 181 -29.54 -50.38 -36.15
N ARG A 182 -29.70 -49.92 -37.39
CA ARG A 182 -30.86 -50.36 -38.19
C ARG A 182 -30.85 -51.87 -38.16
N GLU A 183 -31.96 -52.48 -37.73
CA GLU A 183 -32.08 -53.93 -37.69
C GLU A 183 -31.67 -54.51 -39.05
N PRO A 184 -30.89 -55.60 -39.08
CA PRO A 184 -30.52 -56.27 -40.32
C PRO A 184 -31.79 -56.75 -41.06
N GLY A 185 -32.25 -55.95 -42.02
CA GLY A 185 -33.28 -56.33 -42.96
C GLY A 185 -32.71 -57.32 -43.97
N VAL A 186 -32.75 -58.60 -43.60
CA VAL A 186 -32.86 -59.83 -44.42
C VAL A 186 -32.71 -59.71 -45.95
N GLY A 187 -31.73 -60.45 -46.48
CA GLY A 187 -31.73 -60.97 -47.86
C GLY A 187 -30.48 -60.64 -48.68
N ALA A 188 -29.57 -61.62 -48.77
CA ALA A 188 -28.53 -61.84 -49.79
C ALA A 188 -27.28 -62.48 -49.17
N GLU A 189 -27.46 -63.72 -48.75
CA GLU A 189 -26.44 -64.75 -48.58
C GLU A 189 -25.38 -64.76 -49.69
N SER A 190 -24.12 -64.70 -49.31
CA SER A 190 -23.03 -65.43 -49.96
C SER A 190 -21.91 -65.63 -48.94
N GLU A 191 -21.63 -66.89 -48.66
CA GLU A 191 -20.61 -67.34 -47.71
C GLU A 191 -19.21 -67.05 -48.26
N THR A 192 -18.32 -66.51 -47.41
CA THR A 192 -16.92 -66.98 -47.23
C THR A 192 -16.21 -66.12 -46.16
N SER A 193 -16.00 -66.74 -45.00
CA SER A 193 -14.75 -66.72 -44.21
C SER A 193 -14.08 -65.38 -43.86
N LYS A 194 -14.52 -64.84 -42.71
CA LYS A 194 -13.73 -64.34 -41.55
C LYS A 194 -12.48 -63.44 -41.81
N CYS A 195 -12.71 -62.15 -41.56
CA CYS A 195 -12.13 -61.33 -40.47
C CYS A 195 -10.59 -61.28 -40.24
N LEU A 196 -10.09 -60.03 -40.30
CA LEU A 196 -8.93 -59.42 -39.61
C LEU A 196 -7.52 -59.73 -40.11
N SER A 197 -6.85 -58.71 -40.67
CA SER A 197 -5.88 -57.86 -39.97
C SER A 197 -4.99 -57.15 -41.01
N ILE A 198 -4.85 -55.83 -40.91
CA ILE A 198 -3.79 -55.08 -41.60
C ILE A 198 -3.13 -54.22 -40.53
N SER A 199 -1.95 -54.66 -40.11
CA SER A 199 -0.99 -53.83 -39.39
C SER A 199 0.39 -54.20 -39.92
N GLU A 200 0.89 -53.33 -40.79
CA GLU A 200 2.19 -53.32 -41.46
C GLU A 200 2.53 -51.82 -41.64
N MET A 201 3.73 -51.28 -41.48
CA MET A 201 5.01 -51.85 -41.08
C MET A 201 6.05 -50.74 -40.80
N ASN A 202 6.82 -50.95 -39.73
CA ASN A 202 8.28 -50.85 -39.57
C ASN A 202 9.09 -49.65 -40.12
N LEU A 203 9.73 -48.94 -39.18
CA LEU A 203 10.79 -47.93 -39.33
C LEU A 203 12.16 -48.59 -39.11
N GLY A 204 13.00 -48.59 -40.13
CA GLY A 204 14.32 -49.22 -40.09
C GLY A 204 15.48 -48.24 -39.85
N SER A 205 16.31 -48.62 -38.86
CA SER A 205 17.77 -48.49 -38.79
C SER A 205 18.40 -47.13 -38.45
N LEU A 206 19.15 -47.06 -37.35
CA LEU A 206 20.62 -47.15 -37.40
C LEU A 206 21.20 -47.40 -35.99
N THR A 207 22.28 -48.17 -35.98
CA THR A 207 22.88 -48.94 -34.88
C THR A 207 24.01 -48.19 -34.15
N LEU A 208 24.21 -48.44 -32.84
CA LEU A 208 25.57 -48.56 -32.29
C LEU A 208 25.58 -49.38 -30.98
N SER A 209 26.40 -50.43 -30.99
CA SER A 209 26.67 -51.41 -29.94
C SER A 209 27.71 -50.93 -28.93
N THR A 210 27.75 -51.55 -27.73
CA THR A 210 28.90 -52.11 -26.94
C THR A 210 28.35 -52.33 -25.50
N GLY A 211 28.00 -53.54 -25.01
CA GLY A 211 28.87 -54.62 -24.49
C GLY A 211 29.42 -54.25 -23.09
N SER A 212 28.81 -54.64 -21.95
CA SER A 212 29.00 -55.92 -21.21
C SER A 212 30.44 -56.07 -20.66
N ASP A 213 30.79 -56.31 -19.39
CA ASP A 213 30.14 -56.87 -18.19
C ASP A 213 30.99 -56.52 -16.94
N GLU A 214 30.52 -56.93 -15.75
CA GLU A 214 31.28 -57.56 -14.64
C GLU A 214 30.97 -56.99 -13.23
N GLU A 215 30.60 -57.92 -12.36
CA GLU A 215 30.11 -57.78 -10.99
C GLU A 215 31.17 -58.40 -10.04
N TYR A 216 31.65 -57.68 -9.02
CA TYR A 216 32.33 -58.28 -7.86
C TYR A 216 32.34 -57.35 -6.64
N SER A 217 31.48 -57.68 -5.68
CA SER A 217 31.75 -57.97 -4.26
C SER A 217 32.75 -57.14 -3.42
N SER A 218 32.24 -56.78 -2.23
CA SER A 218 32.89 -56.87 -0.91
C SER A 218 33.33 -55.55 -0.21
N GLU A 219 32.68 -55.33 0.95
CA GLU A 219 33.23 -54.91 2.27
C GLU A 219 32.97 -53.49 2.82
N SER A 220 32.06 -53.48 3.82
CA SER A 220 32.25 -52.98 5.20
C SER A 220 32.53 -51.50 5.45
N SER A 221 31.62 -50.82 6.17
CA SER A 221 31.83 -50.47 7.59
C SER A 221 30.71 -49.58 8.15
N SER A 222 30.19 -50.00 9.32
CA SER A 222 29.61 -49.29 10.47
C SER A 222 29.12 -47.84 10.30
N SER A 223 27.98 -47.42 10.85
CA SER A 223 27.49 -47.70 12.21
C SER A 223 26.02 -47.32 12.32
N GLU A 224 25.35 -48.08 13.18
CA GLU A 224 24.01 -47.85 13.69
C GLU A 224 24.04 -46.64 14.64
N ASP A 225 23.01 -45.80 14.60
CA ASP A 225 22.45 -45.25 15.83
C ASP A 225 20.93 -45.18 15.69
N ASP A 226 20.34 -45.98 16.57
CA ASP A 226 18.94 -46.19 16.88
C ASP A 226 18.36 -44.99 17.65
N PHE A 227 17.21 -44.48 17.21
CA PHE A 227 16.16 -44.13 18.16
C PHE A 227 14.78 -44.20 17.50
N SER A 228 14.11 -45.30 17.81
CA SER A 228 12.66 -45.51 17.67
C SER A 228 11.88 -44.37 18.37
N LYS A 229 11.02 -43.64 17.65
CA LYS A 229 9.60 -43.91 17.37
C LYS A 229 8.68 -43.57 18.55
N ASP A 230 7.90 -42.50 18.39
CA ASP A 230 6.47 -42.52 18.69
C ASP A 230 5.71 -41.52 17.80
N GLN A 231 4.49 -41.93 17.47
CA GLN A 231 3.72 -41.72 16.24
C GLN A 231 2.78 -40.49 16.24
N ASP A 232 2.77 -39.78 15.09
CA ASP A 232 1.64 -39.50 14.16
C ASP A 232 0.28 -38.92 14.64
N PRO A 233 -0.54 -38.31 13.76
CA PRO A 233 -0.22 -37.58 12.52
C PRO A 233 -1.09 -36.30 12.27
N ASP A 234 -0.77 -35.67 11.14
CA ASP A 234 -1.65 -34.95 10.21
C ASP A 234 -1.53 -33.42 10.06
N GLN A 235 -0.76 -33.09 9.01
CA GLN A 235 -1.14 -32.33 7.81
C GLN A 235 -0.73 -30.86 7.68
N ASN A 236 0.41 -30.73 7.00
CA ASN A 236 0.53 -30.22 5.63
C ASN A 236 1.10 -28.80 5.45
N SER A 237 2.43 -28.79 5.46
CA SER A 237 3.33 -28.29 4.41
C SER A 237 3.29 -26.81 4.04
N GLN A 238 4.31 -26.15 4.59
CA GLN A 238 4.87 -24.90 4.13
C GLN A 238 5.87 -25.10 2.97
N ASN A 239 6.24 -23.96 2.40
CA ASN A 239 7.58 -23.58 1.93
C ASN A 239 8.00 -23.88 0.48
N GLU A 240 8.07 -22.77 -0.26
CA GLU A 240 9.30 -22.19 -0.80
C GLU A 240 10.50 -23.12 -1.02
N ILE A 241 10.93 -23.24 -2.28
CA ILE A 241 12.31 -23.57 -2.62
C ILE A 241 12.84 -22.60 -3.69
N HIS A 242 14.07 -22.22 -3.39
CA HIS A 242 15.02 -21.33 -4.02
C HIS A 242 15.69 -21.95 -5.27
N SER A 243 15.96 -21.08 -6.25
CA SER A 243 16.94 -21.10 -7.36
C SER A 243 17.77 -22.36 -7.62
N ASP A 244 17.79 -22.80 -8.89
CA ASP A 244 19.02 -23.11 -9.65
C ASP A 244 18.80 -23.07 -11.19
N CYS A 245 19.85 -22.61 -11.88
CA CYS A 245 20.11 -22.48 -13.34
C CYS A 245 20.21 -23.86 -14.06
N VAL A 246 20.13 -24.07 -15.39
CA VAL A 246 20.78 -23.51 -16.62
C VAL A 246 19.93 -24.03 -17.82
N ASP A 247 19.81 -23.39 -18.99
CA ASP A 247 20.72 -23.53 -20.13
C ASP A 247 20.31 -22.64 -21.33
N ASN A 248 21.31 -22.29 -22.14
CA ASN A 248 21.30 -21.43 -23.31
C ASN A 248 20.39 -21.89 -24.47
N MET A 249 19.78 -20.93 -25.18
CA MET A 249 19.73 -21.00 -26.65
C MET A 249 19.81 -19.59 -27.27
N GLU A 250 20.89 -19.41 -28.01
CA GLU A 250 21.30 -18.22 -28.76
C GLU A 250 20.51 -18.09 -30.08
N MET A 251 20.58 -16.90 -30.69
CA MET A 251 20.09 -16.47 -32.02
C MET A 251 18.60 -16.08 -32.10
N SER A 252 18.20 -14.90 -32.61
CA SER A 252 18.83 -14.07 -33.63
C SER A 252 18.23 -12.65 -33.63
N PHE A 253 19.10 -11.70 -33.95
CA PHE A 253 18.84 -10.29 -34.23
C PHE A 253 17.92 -10.13 -35.45
N PHE A 254 16.85 -9.32 -35.34
CA PHE A 254 16.32 -8.54 -36.47
C PHE A 254 15.80 -7.18 -35.96
N PRO A 255 16.15 -6.07 -36.63
CA PRO A 255 15.80 -4.72 -36.19
C PRO A 255 14.34 -4.38 -36.52
N ARG A 256 13.66 -3.71 -35.59
CA ARG A 256 12.32 -3.15 -35.83
C ARG A 256 12.46 -1.78 -36.52
N PRO A 257 11.71 -1.50 -37.60
CA PRO A 257 11.79 -0.21 -38.28
C PRO A 257 11.13 0.90 -37.47
N GLU A 258 11.87 1.99 -37.27
CA GLU A 258 11.35 3.27 -36.81
C GLU A 258 10.52 3.92 -37.93
N THR A 259 9.38 4.51 -37.56
CA THR A 259 8.74 5.56 -38.38
C THR A 259 8.38 6.73 -37.46
N PRO A 260 8.80 7.97 -37.76
CA PRO A 260 8.64 9.10 -36.85
C PRO A 260 7.24 9.72 -36.99
N LEU A 261 6.58 10.02 -35.87
CA LEU A 261 5.39 10.89 -35.85
C LEU A 261 5.82 12.36 -35.72
N PRO A 262 5.15 13.29 -36.42
CA PRO A 262 5.55 14.70 -36.49
C PRO A 262 5.29 15.47 -35.17
N PRO A 263 6.07 16.52 -34.89
CA PRO A 263 5.99 17.30 -33.65
C PRO A 263 4.73 18.19 -33.62
N GLN A 264 3.97 18.12 -32.53
CA GLN A 264 2.89 19.07 -32.24
C GLN A 264 3.45 20.38 -31.65
N PRO A 265 2.86 21.55 -31.98
CA PRO A 265 3.36 22.85 -31.53
C PRO A 265 3.12 23.10 -30.03
N PRO A 266 3.97 23.92 -29.37
CA PRO A 266 3.90 24.15 -27.94
C PRO A 266 2.70 25.03 -27.56
N THR A 267 1.92 24.57 -26.58
CA THR A 267 0.90 25.39 -25.90
C THR A 267 1.57 26.29 -24.85
N PRO A 268 1.10 27.54 -24.66
CA PRO A 268 1.72 28.49 -23.73
C PRO A 268 1.46 28.11 -22.26
N PRO A 269 2.37 28.50 -21.33
CA PRO A 269 2.25 28.16 -19.92
C PRO A 269 1.07 28.91 -19.27
N THR A 270 0.18 28.15 -18.65
CA THR A 270 -0.85 28.69 -17.76
C THR A 270 -0.18 29.18 -16.47
N THR A 271 -0.29 30.47 -16.21
CA THR A 271 0.10 31.11 -14.94
C THR A 271 -0.67 30.52 -13.77
N PRO A 272 -0.05 30.25 -12.61
CA PRO A 272 -0.78 29.88 -11.41
C PRO A 272 -1.56 31.09 -10.91
N ILE A 273 -2.89 31.01 -10.98
CA ILE A 273 -3.80 31.92 -10.30
C ILE A 273 -3.66 31.63 -8.80
N PHE A 274 -3.03 32.55 -8.07
CA PHE A 274 -3.14 32.59 -6.61
C PHE A 274 -4.58 32.94 -6.24
N PRO A 275 -5.29 32.15 -5.42
CA PRO A 275 -6.57 32.58 -4.90
C PRO A 275 -6.37 33.71 -3.88
N SER A 276 -7.03 34.83 -4.15
CA SER A 276 -7.11 36.01 -3.29
C SER A 276 -7.66 35.67 -1.89
N ASP A 277 -7.19 36.43 -0.89
CA ASP A 277 -7.34 36.31 0.57
C ASP A 277 -8.76 36.25 1.20
N SER A 278 -9.81 35.82 0.48
CA SER A 278 -11.19 35.90 0.98
C SER A 278 -11.94 34.56 1.12
N GLN A 279 -11.26 33.41 1.05
CA GLN A 279 -11.94 32.11 1.09
C GLN A 279 -11.34 31.14 2.13
N TYR A 280 -11.14 31.61 3.37
CA TYR A 280 -10.98 30.71 4.50
C TYR A 280 -12.28 30.71 5.33
N PRO A 281 -12.94 29.56 5.52
CA PRO A 281 -14.14 29.49 6.33
C PRO A 281 -13.80 29.98 7.75
N HIS A 282 -14.67 30.80 8.33
CA HIS A 282 -14.53 31.48 9.62
C HIS A 282 -14.00 30.58 10.76
N ASN A 283 -14.21 29.26 10.64
CA ASN A 283 -13.77 28.22 11.56
C ASN A 283 -12.25 28.01 11.61
N PHE A 284 -11.50 28.30 10.54
CA PHE A 284 -10.03 28.19 10.54
C PHE A 284 -9.37 29.34 11.31
N ARG A 285 -9.95 30.55 11.25
CA ARG A 285 -9.52 31.71 12.05
C ARG A 285 -9.79 31.51 13.54
N ILE A 286 -10.91 30.88 13.90
CA ILE A 286 -11.24 30.55 15.29
C ILE A 286 -10.23 29.53 15.88
N CYS A 287 -9.79 28.55 15.08
CA CYS A 287 -8.83 27.54 15.54
C CYS A 287 -7.44 28.16 15.78
N LEU A 288 -6.94 28.98 14.86
CA LEU A 288 -5.66 29.68 15.03
C LEU A 288 -5.69 30.73 16.16
N ALA A 289 -6.81 31.46 16.32
CA ALA A 289 -6.98 32.40 17.42
C ALA A 289 -7.05 31.70 18.79
N SER A 290 -7.67 30.52 18.87
CA SER A 290 -7.73 29.71 20.09
C SER A 290 -6.35 29.18 20.47
N ILE A 291 -5.54 28.77 19.49
CA ILE A 291 -4.16 28.30 19.69
C ILE A 291 -3.24 29.46 20.12
N LEU A 292 -3.42 30.67 19.56
CA LEU A 292 -2.66 31.87 19.94
C LEU A 292 -3.06 32.41 21.32
N GLN A 293 -4.34 32.37 21.69
CA GLN A 293 -4.79 32.74 23.04
C GLN A 293 -4.30 31.76 24.11
N PHE A 294 -4.25 30.45 23.81
CA PHE A 294 -3.70 29.45 24.75
C PHE A 294 -2.20 29.62 24.97
N THR A 295 -1.44 29.97 23.93
CA THR A 295 0.00 30.22 24.03
C THR A 295 0.32 31.52 24.76
N LEU A 296 -0.46 32.59 24.54
CA LEU A 296 -0.34 33.86 25.28
C LEU A 296 -0.73 33.71 26.75
N LEU A 297 -1.80 32.99 27.10
CA LEU A 297 -2.16 32.72 28.50
C LEU A 297 -1.06 31.89 29.21
N ARG A 298 -0.42 30.95 28.50
CA ARG A 298 0.66 30.13 29.06
C ARG A 298 1.92 30.95 29.32
N HIS A 299 2.24 31.91 28.45
CA HIS A 299 3.34 32.87 28.66
C HIS A 299 3.04 33.88 29.79
N HIS A 300 1.80 34.37 29.90
CA HIS A 300 1.41 35.32 30.95
C HIS A 300 1.40 34.67 32.35
N ARG A 301 1.08 33.37 32.43
CA ARG A 301 1.09 32.60 33.69
C ARG A 301 2.51 32.25 34.17
N LEU A 302 3.49 32.16 33.26
CA LEU A 302 4.91 32.00 33.60
C LEU A 302 5.58 33.30 34.04
N PHE A 303 5.03 34.46 33.67
CA PHE A 303 5.60 35.77 34.03
C PHE A 303 5.15 36.31 35.40
N LEU A 304 4.00 35.85 35.91
CA LEU A 304 3.42 36.32 37.18
C LEU A 304 3.85 35.51 38.42
N HIS A 305 4.58 34.39 38.25
CA HIS A 305 5.06 33.55 39.37
C HIS A 305 6.58 33.65 39.57
N ARG A 306 7.12 34.87 39.54
CA ARG A 306 8.49 35.15 40.01
C ARG A 306 8.40 35.87 41.37
N PRO A 307 8.72 35.23 42.50
CA PRO A 307 8.65 35.89 43.80
C PRO A 307 9.72 36.98 43.90
N LEU A 308 9.28 38.23 44.01
CA LEU A 308 10.09 39.38 44.44
C LEU A 308 10.43 39.20 45.92
N SER A 309 11.72 38.98 46.24
CA SER A 309 12.22 39.21 47.60
C SER A 309 13.57 39.95 47.58
N LEU A 310 13.51 41.14 48.18
CA LEU A 310 14.54 41.85 48.96
C LEU A 310 15.74 42.50 48.25
N VAL A 311 15.53 43.78 47.90
CA VAL A 311 16.53 44.86 47.95
C VAL A 311 16.31 45.63 49.26
N GLN A 312 17.32 45.75 50.15
CA GLN A 312 17.75 47.00 50.83
C GLN A 312 18.87 46.74 51.88
N ARG A 313 19.81 47.71 51.99
CA ARG A 313 20.89 47.95 53.02
C ARG A 313 22.24 47.27 52.71
N ARG A 314 23.41 47.91 52.70
CA ARG A 314 23.94 49.19 53.25
C ARG A 314 25.25 49.54 52.49
N GLN A 315 25.39 50.76 51.97
CA GLN A 315 26.36 51.81 52.38
C GLN A 315 27.87 51.47 52.43
N ARG A 316 28.62 52.31 51.68
CA ARG A 316 29.99 52.87 51.90
C ARG A 316 31.14 51.88 52.14
N VAL A 317 32.15 51.93 51.26
CA VAL A 317 33.50 52.48 51.55
C VAL A 317 34.10 53.04 50.26
N ARG A 318 34.72 54.22 50.39
CA ARG A 318 35.46 54.99 49.37
C ARG A 318 36.89 54.44 49.22
N GLY A 319 37.46 54.55 48.02
CA GLY A 319 38.90 54.47 47.73
C GLY A 319 39.08 54.50 46.21
N CYS A 320 39.16 55.66 45.56
CA CYS A 320 40.37 56.48 45.38
C CYS A 320 41.60 55.64 45.00
N HIS A 321 41.96 55.64 43.70
CA HIS A 321 43.29 55.92 43.11
C HIS A 321 43.16 55.72 41.58
N LEU A 322 42.83 56.79 40.86
CA LEU A 322 43.73 57.61 40.03
C LEU A 322 44.27 56.90 38.77
N ILE A 323 43.75 57.37 37.64
CA ILE A 323 44.36 57.36 36.31
C ILE A 323 45.55 58.34 36.31
N SER A 324 46.69 57.96 35.71
CA SER A 324 47.50 58.83 34.82
C SER A 324 48.71 58.10 34.22
N VAL A 325 48.83 58.24 32.89
CA VAL A 325 49.97 57.99 31.97
C VAL A 325 51.06 59.09 32.17
N PRO A 326 52.16 59.28 31.40
CA PRO A 326 53.04 58.47 30.51
C PRO A 326 54.59 58.70 30.76
N PHE A 327 55.45 58.35 29.79
CA PHE A 327 56.92 58.56 29.59
C PHE A 327 57.84 57.55 30.30
N HIS A 328 58.83 56.93 29.64
CA HIS A 328 59.74 57.40 28.59
C HIS A 328 60.15 56.26 27.62
#